data_AF-G6B1P0-F1
#
_entry.id   AF-G6B1P0-F1
#
_cell.length_a   1.000
_cell.length_b   1.000
_cell.length_c   1.000
_cell.angle_alpha   90.00
_cell.angle_beta   90.00
_cell.angle_gamma   90.00
#
_symmetry.space_group_name_H-M   'P 1'
#
loop_
_entity.id
_entity.type
_entity.pdbx_description
1 polymer ?
#
loop_
_entity_poly.entity_id
_entity_poly.type
_entity_poly.pdbx_seq_one_letter_code
_entity_poly.pdbx_strand_id
1 'polypeptide(L)' 'MKSLLIKDTTVDERMQIVKEALGGFGNCDCEGIDMDDMYDDYIFGRRELADINREFSQQHAGAVKAEDREKRSGCAMH' A
#
# COMPACT_ATOMS: atom_id res chain seq x y z
N MET A 1 14.40 8.77 5.88
CA MET A 1 13.44 7.67 5.59
C MET A 1 13.84 6.52 6.50
N LYS A 2 12.95 6.04 7.38
CA LYS A 2 13.24 4.86 8.22
C LYS A 2 13.24 3.59 7.36
N SER A 3 13.88 2.53 7.83
CA SER A 3 13.80 1.22 7.17
C SER A 3 12.35 0.73 7.17
N LEU A 4 11.96 0.03 6.11
CA LEU A 4 10.66 -0.64 5.98
C LEU A 4 10.76 -2.15 6.27
N LEU A 5 11.94 -2.65 6.68
CA LEU A 5 12.16 -4.07 6.90
C LEU A 5 11.79 -4.44 8.34
N ILE A 6 11.13 -5.59 8.52
CA ILE A 6 10.73 -6.06 9.86
C ILE A 6 11.95 -6.24 10.76
N LYS A 7 13.06 -6.76 10.21
CA LYS A 7 14.31 -6.96 10.98
C LYS A 7 14.92 -5.67 11.54
N ASP A 8 14.60 -4.51 10.95
CA ASP A 8 15.19 -3.21 11.30
C ASP A 8 14.19 -2.31 12.03
N THR A 9 12.99 -2.81 12.34
CA THR A 9 11.90 -2.01 12.90
C THR A 9 11.20 -2.72 14.06
N THR A 10 10.67 -1.95 14.99
CA THR A 10 9.72 -2.47 15.99
C THR A 10 8.28 -2.46 15.47
N VAL A 11 7.38 -3.11 16.18
CA VAL A 11 5.93 -3.09 15.88
C VAL A 11 5.40 -1.65 15.88
N ASP A 12 5.74 -0.86 16.89
CA ASP A 12 5.36 0.57 16.97
C ASP A 12 5.88 1.38 15.78
N GLU A 13 7.12 1.13 15.36
CA GLU A 13 7.69 1.82 14.21
C GLU A 13 6.97 1.46 12.91
N ARG A 14 6.61 0.19 12.72
CA ARG A 14 5.80 -0.24 11.58
C ARG A 14 4.40 0.35 11.61
N MET A 15 3.79 0.45 12.78
CA MET A 15 2.49 1.13 12.95
C MET A 15 2.57 2.60 12.55
N GLN A 16 3.62 3.32 12.95
CA GLN A 16 3.83 4.71 12.52
C GLN A 16 4.09 4.82 11.02
N ILE A 17 4.88 3.91 10.43
CA ILE A 17 5.13 3.87 8.99
C ILE A 17 3.81 3.73 8.22
N VAL A 18 2.95 2.78 8.60
CA VAL A 18 1.65 2.56 7.95
C VAL A 18 0.76 3.79 8.14
N LYS A 19 0.71 4.34 9.35
CA LYS A 19 -0.06 5.56 9.65
C LYS A 19 0.39 6.76 8.81
N GLU A 20 1.69 7.01 8.70
CA GLU A 20 2.25 8.09 7.88
C GLU A 20 1.95 7.86 6.38
N ALA A 21 2.07 6.61 5.91
CA ALA A 21 1.81 6.24 4.52
C ALA A 21 0.34 6.46 4.12
N LEU A 22 -0.60 6.23 5.05
CA LEU A 22 -2.03 6.48 4.86
C LEU A 22 -2.43 7.96 5.01
N GLY A 23 -1.48 8.87 5.23
CA GLY A 23 -1.75 10.31 5.38
C GLY A 23 -2.08 10.75 6.81
N GLY A 24 -1.76 9.92 7.81
CA GLY A 24 -2.05 10.12 9.22
C GLY A 24 -3.52 9.83 9.57
N PHE A 25 -3.80 9.66 10.87
CA PHE A 25 -5.16 9.82 11.41
C PHE A 25 -5.50 11.32 11.37
N GLY A 26 -5.59 11.91 10.18
CA GLY A 26 -6.00 13.31 10.04
C GLY A 26 -7.27 13.55 10.86
N ASN A 27 -7.45 14.76 11.41
CA ASN A 27 -8.55 15.23 12.29
C ASN A 27 -10.00 14.98 11.82
N CYS A 28 -10.22 14.10 10.85
CA CYS A 28 -11.48 13.43 10.62
C CYS A 28 -11.68 12.41 11.74
N ASP A 29 -12.84 12.41 12.39
CA ASP A 29 -13.35 11.40 13.32
C ASP A 29 -13.40 10.01 12.66
N CYS A 30 -12.26 9.48 12.24
CA CYS A 30 -12.12 8.12 11.73
C CYS A 30 -11.70 7.24 12.91
N GLU A 31 -12.58 7.20 13.91
CA GLU A 31 -12.75 5.98 14.71
C GLU A 31 -13.09 4.87 13.70
N GLY A 32 -12.10 4.09 13.29
CA GLY A 32 -12.28 3.06 12.26
C GLY A 32 -11.59 3.34 10.93
N ILE A 33 -10.40 3.96 10.92
CA ILE A 33 -9.42 3.45 9.94
C ILE A 33 -9.17 2.01 10.41
N ASP A 34 -9.96 1.08 9.86
CA ASP A 34 -9.59 -0.32 9.84
C ASP A 34 -8.18 -0.30 9.29
N MET A 35 -7.21 -0.55 10.17
CA MET A 35 -5.87 -0.95 9.75
C MET A 35 -6.13 -2.26 9.01
N ASP A 36 -6.54 -2.13 7.75
CA ASP A 36 -7.12 -3.18 6.94
C ASP A 36 -6.22 -4.40 7.11
N ASP A 37 -6.81 -5.58 7.24
CA ASP A 37 -6.14 -6.87 7.45
C ASP A 37 -4.88 -7.05 6.56
N MET A 38 -4.82 -6.31 5.44
CA MET A 38 -3.68 -6.16 4.55
C MET A 38 -2.35 -5.77 5.22
N TYR A 39 -2.32 -4.89 6.24
CA TYR A 39 -1.06 -4.42 6.85
C TYR A 39 -0.72 -5.10 8.18
N ASP A 40 -1.64 -5.84 8.79
CA ASP A 40 -1.43 -6.54 10.06
C ASP A 40 -0.23 -7.48 10.02
N ASP A 41 -0.09 -8.24 8.93
CA ASP A 41 1.04 -9.14 8.74
C ASP A 41 2.39 -8.42 8.78
N TYR A 42 2.45 -7.21 8.23
CA TYR A 42 3.64 -6.38 8.32
C TYR A 42 3.81 -5.82 9.74
N ILE A 43 2.78 -5.21 10.32
CA ILE A 43 2.85 -4.58 11.65
C ILE A 43 3.29 -5.58 12.71
N PHE A 44 2.69 -6.77 12.76
CA PHE A 44 3.06 -7.82 13.71
C PHE A 44 4.35 -8.56 13.36
N GLY A 45 4.98 -8.26 12.22
CA GLY A 45 6.23 -8.87 11.81
C GLY A 45 6.08 -10.31 11.30
N ARG A 46 4.89 -10.68 10.83
CA ARG A 46 4.59 -12.00 10.24
C ARG A 46 5.12 -12.10 8.81
N ARG A 47 5.05 -11.03 8.01
CA ARG A 47 5.47 -11.00 6.59
C ARG A 47 5.99 -9.64 6.16
N GLU A 48 7.01 -9.62 5.31
CA GLU A 48 7.55 -8.39 4.75
C GLU A 48 6.58 -7.75 3.75
N LEU A 49 6.57 -6.41 3.66
CA LEU A 49 5.77 -5.67 2.67
C LEU A 49 6.02 -6.13 1.23
N ALA A 50 7.25 -6.52 0.91
CA ALA A 50 7.60 -7.03 -0.41
C ALA A 50 6.83 -8.33 -0.75
N ASP A 51 6.67 -9.22 0.23
CA ASP A 51 5.96 -10.48 0.04
C ASP A 51 4.45 -10.26 -0.07
N ILE A 52 3.91 -9.35 0.75
CA ILE A 52 2.49 -8.93 0.69
C ILE A 52 2.19 -8.32 -0.67
N ASN A 53 2.99 -7.37 -1.13
CA ASN A 53 2.82 -6.70 -2.42
C ASN A 53 2.91 -7.68 -3.60
N ARG A 54 3.84 -8.65 -3.51
CA ARG A 54 4.00 -9.67 -4.54
C ARG A 54 2.76 -10.56 -4.62
N GLU A 55 2.25 -11.03 -3.49
CA GLU A 55 1.06 -11.86 -3.45
C GLU A 55 -0.17 -11.09 -3.94
N PHE A 56 -0.39 -9.86 -3.46
CA PHE A 56 -1.47 -9.00 -3.92
C PHE A 56 -1.39 -8.81 -5.45
N SER A 57 -0.19 -8.48 -5.96
CA SER A 57 0.02 -8.33 -7.39
C SER A 57 -0.24 -9.62 -8.16
N GLN A 58 0.07 -10.80 -7.62
CA GLN A 58 -0.19 -12.09 -8.27
C GLN A 58 -1.68 -12.43 -8.27
N GLN A 59 -2.36 -12.21 -7.15
CA GLN A 59 -3.80 -12.45 -7.01
C GLN A 59 -4.62 -11.52 -7.92
N HIS A 60 -4.17 -10.27 -8.09
CA HIS A 60 -4.84 -9.27 -8.92
C HIS A 60 -4.22 -9.09 -10.31
N ALA A 61 -3.23 -9.91 -10.68
CA ALA A 61 -2.65 -9.91 -12.03
C ALA A 61 -3.74 -10.30 -13.05
N GLY A 62 -4.15 -9.34 -13.88
CA GLY A 62 -5.20 -9.53 -14.89
C GLY A 62 -6.56 -8.90 -14.55
N ALA A 63 -6.71 -8.25 -13.40
CA ALA A 63 -7.93 -7.50 -13.05
C ALA A 63 -8.08 -6.18 -13.85
N VAL A 64 -7.00 -5.68 -14.44
CA VAL A 64 -7.05 -4.63 -15.46
C VAL A 64 -7.35 -5.27 -16.81
N LYS A 65 -8.64 -5.48 -17.11
CA LYS A 65 -9.03 -5.67 -18.51
C LYS A 65 -8.65 -4.40 -19.27
N ALA A 66 -7.89 -4.58 -20.35
CA ALA A 66 -7.58 -3.53 -21.30
C ALA A 66 -8.83 -3.18 -22.13
N GLU A 67 -9.86 -2.64 -21.50
CA GLU A 67 -11.00 -1.96 -22.11
C GLU A 67 -11.13 -0.64 -21.33
N ASP A 68 -10.37 0.42 -21.61
CA ASP A 68 -10.57 1.32 -22.74
C ASP A 68 -9.37 2.30 -22.80
N ARG A 69 -8.14 1.81 -23.08
CA ARG A 69 -6.99 2.69 -23.38
C ARG A 69 -7.07 3.18 -24.83
N GLU A 70 -8.23 3.68 -25.24
CA GLU A 70 -8.40 4.36 -26.53
C GLU A 70 -9.15 5.68 -26.33
N LYS A 71 -8.42 6.67 -25.81
CA LYS A 71 -8.46 8.10 -26.19
C LYS A 71 -8.07 8.94 -24.99
N ARG A 72 -6.80 9.32 -24.96
CA ARG A 72 -6.32 10.69 -24.67
C ARG A 72 -4.80 10.64 -24.53
N SER A 73 -4.11 11.04 -25.58
CA SER A 73 -3.23 12.20 -25.51
C SER A 73 -2.72 12.51 -26.92
N GLY A 74 -3.00 13.72 -27.38
CA GLY A 74 -2.49 14.22 -28.64
C GLY A 74 -0.98 14.47 -28.57
N CYS A 75 -0.31 14.15 -29.67
CA CYS A 75 0.84 14.90 -30.15
C CYS A 75 0.59 15.18 -31.62
N ALA A 76 0.15 16.40 -31.91
CA ALA A 76 0.23 16.96 -33.25
C ALA A 76 1.72 17.20 -33.54
N MET A 77 2.27 16.48 -34.52
CA MET A 77 3.56 16.77 -35.13
C MET A 77 3.34 16.78 -36.64
N HIS A 78 2.96 17.93 -37.19
CA HIS A 78 3.21 18.39 -38.56
C HIS A 78 3.08 19.90 -38.61
#